data_AF-A0A6V7WN05-F1
#
_entry.id   AF-A0A6V7WN05-F1
#
_cell.length_a   1.000
_cell.length_b   1.000
_cell.length_c   1.000
_cell.angle_alpha   90.00
_cell.angle_beta   90.00
_cell.angle_gamma   90.00
#
_symmetry.space_group_name_H-M   'P 1'
#
loop_
_entity.id
_entity.type
_entity.pdbx_description
1 polymer ?
#
loop_
_entity_poly.entity_id
_entity_poly.type
_entity_poly.pdbx_seq_one_letter_code
_entity_poly.pdbx_strand_id
1 'polypeptide(L)'
;MFYKFLIFLLILFFIPFIIGADNCLYKCRDGKENLVDGRSDFKVKYPVKIKRLRGTLYRPNKEPACNENRATVLMPGIVKLLDGEMFVPKNNFDLIKSGTVRMTVNSPNFDKPICLNGTSQYLAMPNSWCSFNLCEFIGNDLCKLLQTPGIHTIRELEKVLNFNSTQLLPDPPGIFGITLLDILSGEFSFSMFLETEGKTILELQIPTNQKYLQIGLDNTYSEECH
;
A
#
# COMPACT_ATOMS: atom_id res chain seq x y z
N MET A 1 5.58 -7.25 72.71
CA MET A 1 6.30 -7.92 71.60
C MET A 1 5.34 -8.27 70.45
N PHE A 2 4.51 -7.33 69.99
CA PHE A 2 3.46 -7.59 68.98
C PHE A 2 3.32 -6.49 67.91
N TYR A 3 3.97 -5.33 68.08
CA TYR A 3 3.87 -4.23 67.11
C TYR A 3 4.90 -4.30 65.97
N LYS A 4 6.04 -4.98 66.17
CA LYS A 4 7.08 -5.15 65.14
C LYS A 4 6.71 -6.18 64.05
N PHE A 5 5.76 -7.07 64.31
CA PHE A 5 5.32 -8.09 63.35
C PHE A 5 4.22 -7.58 62.40
N LEU A 6 3.43 -6.58 62.83
CA LEU A 6 2.33 -6.03 62.04
C LEU A 6 2.80 -5.06 60.94
N ILE A 7 3.91 -4.34 61.18
CA ILE A 7 4.53 -3.44 60.18
C ILE A 7 5.17 -4.23 59.03
N PHE A 8 5.71 -5.43 59.31
CA PHE A 8 6.31 -6.27 58.27
C PHE A 8 5.25 -6.88 57.33
N LEU A 9 4.03 -7.11 57.81
CA LEU A 9 2.92 -7.62 57.01
C LEU A 9 2.27 -6.55 56.11
N LEU A 10 2.30 -5.28 56.52
CA LEU A 10 1.79 -4.16 55.71
C LEU A 10 2.72 -3.80 54.53
N ILE A 11 4.03 -4.04 54.66
CA ILE A 11 5.00 -3.81 53.57
C ILE A 11 4.87 -4.86 52.46
N LEU A 12 4.40 -6.08 52.78
CA LEU A 12 4.12 -7.13 51.79
C LEU A 12 2.81 -6.91 51.01
N PHE A 13 1.91 -6.05 51.49
CA PHE A 13 0.66 -5.69 50.79
C PHE A 13 0.77 -4.45 49.90
N PHE A 14 1.92 -3.77 49.91
CA PHE A 14 2.22 -2.58 49.09
C PHE A 14 3.41 -2.80 48.15
N ILE A 15 3.72 -4.04 47.78
CA ILE A 15 4.52 -4.26 46.55
C ILE A 15 3.52 -4.15 45.40
N PRO A 16 3.58 -3.08 44.58
CA PRO A 16 2.77 -3.04 43.39
C PRO A 16 3.13 -4.26 42.56
N PHE A 17 2.09 -4.93 42.07
CA PHE A 17 2.13 -5.82 40.93
C PHE A 17 2.94 -5.14 39.81
N ILE A 18 4.26 -5.32 39.79
CA ILE A 18 5.05 -5.13 38.57
C ILE A 18 4.83 -6.44 37.81
N ILE A 19 3.63 -6.60 37.25
CA ILE A 19 3.55 -7.31 35.98
C ILE A 19 4.38 -6.42 35.08
N GLY A 20 5.64 -6.79 34.84
CA GLY A 20 6.28 -6.40 33.61
C GLY A 20 5.32 -6.90 32.54
N ALA A 21 4.52 -5.99 31.98
CA ALA A 21 3.90 -6.26 30.71
C ALA A 21 5.09 -6.54 29.81
N ASP A 22 5.27 -7.79 29.43
CA ASP A 22 6.11 -8.14 28.30
C ASP A 22 5.56 -7.32 27.14
N ASN A 23 6.15 -6.15 26.92
CA ASN A 23 5.92 -5.36 25.73
C ASN A 23 6.60 -6.15 24.62
N CYS A 24 5.92 -7.20 24.17
CA CYS A 24 6.34 -8.02 23.04
C CYS A 24 6.58 -7.08 21.87
N LEU A 25 7.85 -6.84 21.57
CA LEU A 25 8.25 -5.98 20.48
C LEU A 25 7.77 -6.62 19.17
N TYR A 26 7.01 -5.84 18.41
CA TYR A 26 6.34 -6.26 17.19
C TYR A 26 7.35 -6.57 16.07
N LYS A 27 7.60 -7.85 15.79
CA LYS A 27 8.53 -8.27 14.74
C LYS A 27 7.87 -8.25 13.36
N CYS A 28 8.26 -7.28 12.54
CA CYS A 28 7.91 -7.23 11.11
C CYS A 28 8.60 -8.37 10.36
N ARG A 29 7.86 -9.41 9.96
CA ARG A 29 8.42 -10.52 9.17
C ARG A 29 8.15 -10.32 7.70
N ASP A 30 9.16 -10.65 6.91
CA ASP A 30 9.08 -10.58 5.46
C ASP A 30 8.03 -11.54 4.90
N GLY A 31 7.25 -11.06 3.93
CA GLY A 31 6.17 -11.80 3.29
C GLY A 31 4.92 -11.98 4.15
N LYS A 32 4.88 -11.42 5.38
CA LYS A 32 3.74 -11.53 6.28
C LYS A 32 3.19 -10.18 6.70
N GLU A 33 3.88 -9.47 7.59
CA GLU A 33 3.41 -8.18 8.10
C GLU A 33 3.64 -7.05 7.08
N ASN A 34 4.70 -7.14 6.26
CA ASN A 34 4.99 -6.17 5.18
C ASN A 34 4.27 -6.49 3.84
N LEU A 35 3.30 -7.40 3.86
CA LEU A 35 2.56 -7.85 2.67
C LEU A 35 1.33 -6.96 2.40
N VAL A 36 1.18 -6.55 1.14
CA VAL A 36 0.03 -5.81 0.65
C VAL A 36 -0.64 -6.56 -0.48
N ASP A 37 -1.96 -6.75 -0.38
CA ASP A 37 -2.76 -7.43 -1.39
C ASP A 37 -3.65 -6.43 -2.14
N GLY A 38 -3.76 -6.62 -3.46
CA GLY A 38 -4.68 -5.91 -4.33
C GLY A 38 -5.47 -6.87 -5.23
N ARG A 39 -6.71 -6.51 -5.55
CA ARG A 39 -7.55 -7.27 -6.48
C ARG A 39 -8.67 -6.40 -7.06
N SER A 40 -9.26 -6.87 -8.14
CA SER A 40 -10.52 -6.32 -8.65
C SER A 40 -11.71 -6.76 -7.80
N ASP A 41 -12.78 -5.96 -7.78
CA ASP A 41 -14.08 -6.45 -7.35
C ASP A 41 -14.68 -7.34 -8.45
N PHE A 42 -14.96 -8.60 -8.12
CA PHE A 42 -15.56 -9.58 -9.02
C PHE A 42 -17.09 -9.45 -9.11
N LYS A 43 -17.72 -8.67 -8.22
CA LYS A 43 -19.15 -8.34 -8.29
C LYS A 43 -19.43 -7.30 -9.37
N VAL A 44 -18.52 -6.36 -9.59
CA VAL A 44 -18.62 -5.35 -10.65
C VAL A 44 -18.25 -5.99 -11.99
N LYS A 45 -19.00 -5.71 -13.06
CA LYS A 45 -18.81 -6.37 -14.38
C LYS A 45 -17.84 -5.62 -15.30
N TYR A 46 -16.65 -5.28 -14.81
CA TYR A 46 -15.56 -4.79 -15.67
C TYR A 46 -14.93 -5.94 -16.46
N PRO A 47 -14.56 -5.72 -17.74
CA PRO A 47 -14.05 -6.76 -18.63
C PRO A 47 -12.67 -7.31 -18.23
N VAL A 48 -11.76 -6.47 -17.75
CA VAL A 48 -10.42 -6.87 -17.28
C VAL A 48 -10.47 -7.12 -15.78
N LYS A 49 -9.78 -8.17 -15.31
CA LYS A 49 -9.79 -8.60 -13.90
C LYS A 49 -8.42 -8.91 -13.36
N ILE A 50 -8.13 -8.48 -12.14
CA ILE A 50 -6.93 -8.84 -11.38
C ILE A 50 -7.34 -9.70 -10.18
N LYS A 51 -6.88 -10.95 -10.10
CA LYS A 51 -7.32 -11.89 -9.05
C LYS A 51 -6.53 -11.77 -7.74
N ARG A 52 -5.21 -11.58 -7.80
CA ARG A 52 -4.31 -11.68 -6.63
C ARG A 52 -3.00 -10.91 -6.86
N LEU A 53 -3.04 -9.59 -6.89
CA LEU A 53 -1.82 -8.77 -6.91
C LEU A 53 -1.23 -8.74 -5.50
N ARG A 54 0.01 -9.19 -5.31
CA ARG A 54 0.67 -9.22 -4.01
C ARG A 54 2.03 -8.55 -4.10
N GLY A 55 2.32 -7.67 -3.15
CA GLY A 55 3.59 -6.97 -3.04
C GLY A 55 4.09 -6.94 -1.60
N THR A 56 5.40 -6.87 -1.44
CA THR A 56 6.07 -6.66 -0.15
C THR A 56 6.73 -5.31 -0.13
N LEU A 57 6.66 -4.63 1.02
CA LEU A 57 7.22 -3.30 1.22
C LEU A 57 8.49 -3.37 2.03
N TYR A 58 9.48 -2.57 1.64
CA TYR A 58 10.76 -2.48 2.30
C TYR A 58 11.23 -1.03 2.42
N ARG A 59 12.06 -0.81 3.43
CA ARG A 59 12.85 0.40 3.62
C ARG A 59 13.95 0.50 2.55
N PRO A 60 14.59 1.68 2.37
CA PRO A 60 15.75 1.83 1.49
C PRO A 60 16.92 0.89 1.80
N ASN A 61 17.09 0.50 3.07
CA ASN A 61 18.10 -0.48 3.52
C ASN A 61 17.70 -1.95 3.26
N LYS A 62 16.57 -2.20 2.56
CA LYS A 62 16.01 -3.53 2.23
C LYS A 62 15.43 -4.32 3.40
N GLU A 63 15.25 -3.70 4.56
CA GLU A 63 14.50 -4.33 5.66
C GLU A 63 12.99 -4.24 5.41
N PRO A 64 12.19 -5.24 5.82
CA PRO A 64 10.73 -5.18 5.76
C PRO A 64 10.17 -3.91 6.42
N ALA A 65 9.29 -3.21 5.70
CA ALA A 65 8.66 -1.99 6.19
C ALA A 65 7.31 -2.32 6.85
N CYS A 66 7.26 -2.17 8.18
CA CYS A 66 6.02 -2.23 8.93
C CYS A 66 5.92 -1.11 9.96
N ASN A 67 4.69 -0.74 10.30
CA ASN A 67 4.34 0.01 11.50
C ASN A 67 3.20 -0.72 12.23
N GLU A 68 3.34 -0.97 13.54
CA GLU A 68 2.31 -1.67 14.34
C GLU A 68 1.87 -3.05 13.74
N ASN A 69 2.81 -3.86 13.25
CA ASN A 69 2.60 -5.13 12.51
C ASN A 69 1.82 -5.02 11.19
N ARG A 70 1.69 -3.83 10.62
CA ARG A 70 1.05 -3.64 9.33
C ARG A 70 2.03 -3.08 8.34
N ALA A 71 1.82 -3.42 7.07
CA ALA A 71 2.66 -2.94 5.99
C ALA A 71 2.56 -1.41 5.90
N THR A 72 3.71 -0.74 5.82
CA THR A 72 3.79 0.71 5.66
C THR A 72 4.59 1.06 4.41
N VAL A 73 4.08 1.98 3.61
CA VAL A 73 4.76 2.52 2.44
C VAL A 73 5.66 3.65 2.90
N LEU A 74 6.96 3.53 2.63
CA LEU A 74 7.95 4.58 2.88
C LEU A 74 8.39 5.16 1.55
N MET A 75 8.60 6.48 1.52
CA MET A 75 9.17 7.19 0.38
C MET A 75 10.36 8.02 0.85
N PRO A 76 11.58 7.77 0.32
CA PRO A 76 11.91 6.68 -0.59
C PRO A 76 11.77 5.31 0.10
N GLY A 77 11.54 4.28 -0.71
CA GLY A 77 11.33 2.90 -0.24
C GLY A 77 11.37 1.92 -1.39
N ILE A 78 11.04 0.66 -1.14
CA ILE A 78 11.09 -0.39 -2.15
C ILE A 78 9.80 -1.20 -2.08
N VAL A 79 9.21 -1.45 -3.25
CA VAL A 79 8.12 -2.41 -3.41
C VAL A 79 8.59 -3.58 -4.26
N LYS A 80 8.35 -4.81 -3.80
CA LYS A 80 8.63 -6.02 -4.55
C LYS A 80 7.34 -6.76 -4.85
N LEU A 81 6.98 -6.82 -6.13
CA LEU A 81 5.83 -7.58 -6.61
C LEU A 81 6.14 -9.08 -6.55
N LEU A 82 5.31 -9.84 -5.85
CA LEU A 82 5.48 -11.28 -5.64
C LEU A 82 4.65 -12.10 -6.63
N ASP A 83 3.42 -11.67 -6.86
CA ASP A 83 2.44 -12.42 -7.63
C ASP A 83 1.34 -11.50 -8.15
N GLY A 84 0.63 -11.96 -9.17
CA GLY A 84 -0.38 -11.18 -9.86
C GLY A 84 -0.86 -11.91 -11.09
N GLU A 85 -2.19 -11.98 -11.25
CA GLU A 85 -2.84 -12.57 -12.42
C GLU A 85 -3.84 -11.55 -12.95
N MET A 86 -3.57 -11.05 -14.16
CA MET A 86 -4.46 -10.17 -14.90
C MET A 86 -5.08 -10.91 -16.07
N PHE A 87 -6.40 -11.01 -16.09
CA PHE A 87 -7.18 -11.54 -17.20
C PHE A 87 -7.61 -10.40 -18.13
N VAL A 88 -7.23 -10.51 -19.40
CA VAL A 88 -7.61 -9.60 -20.48
C VAL A 88 -8.47 -10.38 -21.48
N PRO A 89 -9.72 -9.98 -21.72
CA PRO A 89 -10.59 -10.67 -22.67
C PRO A 89 -10.15 -10.42 -24.11
N LYS A 90 -10.75 -11.12 -25.08
CA LYS A 90 -10.49 -10.96 -26.52
C LYS A 90 -10.97 -9.63 -27.12
N ASN A 91 -11.48 -8.71 -26.31
CA ASN A 91 -11.96 -7.43 -26.78
C ASN A 91 -10.77 -6.49 -27.02
N ASN A 92 -10.80 -5.76 -28.13
CA ASN A 92 -9.78 -4.77 -28.40
C ASN A 92 -10.06 -3.54 -27.53
N PHE A 93 -9.08 -3.22 -26.69
CA PHE A 93 -9.00 -1.96 -25.95
C PHE A 93 -7.75 -1.24 -26.44
N ASP A 94 -7.86 0.05 -26.73
CA ASP A 94 -6.70 0.86 -27.13
C ASP A 94 -6.18 1.70 -25.97
N LEU A 95 -5.39 1.06 -25.10
CA LEU A 95 -4.76 1.72 -23.96
C LEU A 95 -3.73 2.77 -24.41
N ILE A 96 -3.08 2.56 -25.55
CA ILE A 96 -2.07 3.50 -26.06
C ILE A 96 -2.75 4.81 -26.48
N LYS A 97 -3.91 4.72 -27.10
CA LYS A 97 -4.68 5.89 -27.52
C LYS A 97 -5.32 6.64 -26.37
N SER A 98 -5.85 5.95 -25.35
CA SER A 98 -6.68 6.60 -24.32
C SER A 98 -6.69 5.97 -22.92
N GLY A 99 -5.70 5.14 -22.59
CA GLY A 99 -5.60 4.46 -21.30
C GLY A 99 -5.31 5.42 -20.15
N THR A 100 -6.36 5.84 -19.45
CA THR A 100 -6.28 6.77 -18.31
C THR A 100 -6.61 6.03 -17.01
N VAL A 101 -5.72 6.12 -16.03
CA VAL A 101 -6.01 5.68 -14.66
C VAL A 101 -6.65 6.85 -13.92
N ARG A 102 -7.79 6.58 -13.28
CA ARG A 102 -8.45 7.49 -12.34
C ARG A 102 -8.47 6.87 -10.95
N MET A 103 -8.08 7.63 -9.95
CA MET A 103 -8.00 7.16 -8.58
C MET A 103 -9.09 7.75 -7.70
N THR A 104 -9.58 6.94 -6.78
CA THR A 104 -10.31 7.37 -5.60
C THR A 104 -9.50 6.97 -4.38
N VAL A 105 -9.18 7.94 -3.53
CA VAL A 105 -8.31 7.74 -2.36
C VAL A 105 -9.06 8.21 -1.12
N ASN A 106 -9.29 7.29 -0.19
CA ASN A 106 -9.98 7.58 1.07
C ASN A 106 -9.03 7.43 2.24
N SER A 107 -9.31 8.15 3.32
CA SER A 107 -8.57 8.06 4.57
C SER A 107 -9.53 8.32 5.74
N PRO A 108 -9.38 7.63 6.89
CA PRO A 108 -10.21 7.90 8.06
C PRO A 108 -9.95 9.28 8.68
N ASN A 109 -8.83 9.92 8.35
CA ASN A 109 -8.43 11.22 8.91
C ASN A 109 -9.02 12.41 8.14
N PHE A 110 -9.76 12.16 7.06
CA PHE A 110 -10.31 13.19 6.20
C PHE A 110 -11.78 12.93 5.91
N ASP A 111 -12.62 13.95 6.09
CA ASP A 111 -14.08 13.85 5.88
C ASP A 111 -14.47 13.62 4.41
N LYS A 112 -13.57 13.98 3.48
CA LYS A 112 -13.76 13.82 2.03
C LYS A 112 -12.63 12.97 1.45
N PRO A 113 -12.87 12.22 0.37
CA PRO A 113 -11.82 11.54 -0.36
C PRO A 113 -10.76 12.54 -0.83
N ILE A 114 -9.49 12.16 -0.78
CA ILE A 114 -8.36 12.97 -1.27
C ILE A 114 -8.44 13.10 -2.80
N CYS A 115 -8.67 11.97 -3.44
CA CYS A 115 -9.04 11.88 -4.84
C CYS A 115 -10.44 11.27 -4.94
N LEU A 116 -11.26 11.78 -5.85
CA LEU A 116 -12.54 11.18 -6.22
C LEU A 116 -12.60 11.06 -7.74
N ASN A 117 -12.61 9.83 -8.25
CA ASN A 117 -12.69 9.51 -9.68
C ASN A 117 -11.70 10.31 -10.54
N GLY A 118 -10.44 10.39 -10.09
CA GLY A 118 -9.39 11.09 -10.81
C GLY A 118 -9.31 12.59 -10.58
N THR A 119 -10.19 13.16 -9.75
CA THR A 119 -10.21 14.59 -9.44
C THR A 119 -9.78 14.83 -8.00
N SER A 120 -8.80 15.71 -7.80
CA SER A 120 -8.37 16.16 -6.49
C SER A 120 -9.51 16.90 -5.78
N GLN A 121 -9.73 16.59 -4.50
CA GLN A 121 -10.68 17.33 -3.66
C GLN A 121 -9.98 18.42 -2.83
N TYR A 122 -8.66 18.57 -2.98
CA TYR A 122 -7.83 19.49 -2.21
C TYR A 122 -7.19 20.52 -3.14
N LEU A 123 -7.38 21.81 -2.83
CA LEU A 123 -6.90 22.91 -3.68
C LEU A 123 -5.38 22.89 -3.92
N ALA A 124 -4.62 22.46 -2.91
CA ALA A 124 -3.16 22.39 -2.97
C ALA A 124 -2.62 21.18 -3.76
N MET A 125 -3.50 20.29 -4.23
CA MET A 125 -3.11 19.05 -4.91
C MET A 125 -3.62 19.06 -6.37
N PRO A 126 -2.74 18.91 -7.37
CA PRO A 126 -3.15 18.90 -8.77
C PRO A 126 -3.89 17.60 -9.13
N ASN A 127 -4.82 17.69 -10.09
CA ASN A 127 -5.56 16.51 -10.59
C ASN A 127 -4.65 15.43 -11.20
N SER A 128 -3.45 15.80 -11.68
CA SER A 128 -2.47 14.85 -12.21
C SER A 128 -1.97 13.82 -11.19
N TRP A 129 -2.14 14.08 -9.88
CA TRP A 129 -1.84 13.11 -8.83
C TRP A 129 -2.98 12.11 -8.60
N CYS A 130 -4.20 12.44 -9.05
CA CYS A 130 -5.37 11.58 -8.96
C CYS A 130 -5.67 10.86 -10.29
N SER A 131 -5.20 11.41 -11.43
CA SER A 131 -5.44 10.87 -12.76
C SER A 131 -4.21 11.01 -13.64
N PHE A 132 -3.81 9.92 -14.30
CA PHE A 132 -2.64 9.89 -15.18
C PHE A 132 -2.81 8.91 -16.34
N ASN A 133 -2.01 9.08 -17.40
CA ASN A 133 -1.97 8.15 -18.52
C ASN A 133 -1.18 6.89 -18.13
N LEU A 134 -1.79 5.71 -18.26
CA LEU A 134 -1.17 4.46 -17.87
C LEU A 134 0.09 4.16 -18.68
N CYS A 135 0.04 4.30 -20.00
CA CYS A 135 1.14 3.94 -20.89
C CYS A 135 2.33 4.90 -20.78
N GLU A 136 2.07 6.18 -20.47
CA GLU A 136 3.16 7.13 -20.15
C GLU A 136 3.89 6.71 -18.87
N PHE A 137 3.17 6.14 -17.90
CA PHE A 137 3.74 5.70 -16.63
C PHE A 137 4.50 4.36 -16.73
N ILE A 138 3.93 3.35 -17.39
CA ILE A 138 4.51 1.99 -17.44
C ILE A 138 5.35 1.73 -18.70
N GLY A 139 5.31 2.63 -19.68
CA GLY A 139 5.95 2.47 -20.98
C GLY A 139 5.13 1.68 -22.00
N ASN A 140 5.45 1.89 -23.27
CA ASN A 140 4.70 1.34 -24.40
C ASN A 140 4.70 -0.20 -24.46
N ASP A 141 5.80 -0.85 -24.08
CA ASP A 141 5.92 -2.31 -24.20
C ASP A 141 5.04 -3.04 -23.19
N LEU A 142 5.04 -2.58 -21.93
CA LEU A 142 4.07 -3.06 -20.95
C LEU A 142 2.64 -2.77 -21.42
N CYS A 143 2.38 -1.56 -21.93
CA CYS A 143 1.03 -1.22 -22.37
C CYS A 143 0.52 -2.09 -23.53
N LYS A 144 1.37 -2.46 -24.48
CA LYS A 144 1.03 -3.42 -25.56
C LYS A 144 0.68 -4.79 -25.00
N LEU A 145 1.44 -5.25 -24.01
CA LEU A 145 1.17 -6.54 -23.38
C LEU A 145 -0.15 -6.53 -22.62
N LEU A 146 -0.46 -5.46 -21.87
CA LEU A 146 -1.72 -5.32 -21.15
C LEU A 146 -2.97 -5.27 -22.06
N GLN A 147 -2.80 -5.00 -23.36
CA GLN A 147 -3.87 -5.04 -24.36
C GLN A 147 -4.01 -6.42 -25.02
N THR A 148 -3.03 -7.32 -24.85
CA THR A 148 -3.03 -8.62 -25.49
C THR A 148 -4.01 -9.55 -24.75
N PRO A 149 -4.96 -10.21 -25.44
CA PRO A 149 -5.88 -11.14 -24.78
C PRO A 149 -5.14 -12.32 -24.14
N GLY A 150 -5.50 -12.66 -22.89
CA GLY A 150 -4.85 -13.75 -22.17
C GLY A 150 -4.85 -13.57 -20.66
N ILE A 151 -4.12 -14.45 -19.97
CA ILE A 151 -3.82 -14.31 -18.55
C ILE A 151 -2.35 -13.91 -18.46
N HIS A 152 -2.09 -12.71 -17.98
CA HIS A 152 -0.76 -12.17 -17.77
C HIS A 152 -0.36 -12.32 -16.31
N THR A 153 0.85 -12.81 -16.07
CA THR A 153 1.38 -12.96 -14.70
C THR A 153 2.62 -12.09 -14.48
N ILE A 154 2.92 -11.73 -13.23
CA ILE A 154 4.16 -10.97 -12.92
C ILE A 154 5.41 -11.71 -13.45
N ARG A 155 5.45 -13.04 -13.32
CA ARG A 155 6.55 -13.88 -13.83
C ARG A 155 6.69 -13.85 -15.35
N GLU A 156 5.58 -13.70 -16.06
CA GLU A 156 5.59 -13.53 -17.52
C GLU A 156 6.11 -12.15 -17.91
N LEU A 157 5.68 -11.09 -17.19
CA LEU A 157 6.19 -9.72 -17.40
C LEU A 157 7.71 -9.66 -17.21
N GLU A 158 8.24 -10.27 -16.16
CA GLU A 158 9.68 -10.35 -15.89
C GLU A 158 10.44 -11.02 -17.05
N LYS A 159 9.91 -12.14 -17.58
CA LYS A 159 10.57 -12.91 -18.64
C LYS A 159 10.51 -12.27 -20.02
N VAL A 160 9.35 -11.70 -20.37
CA VAL A 160 9.08 -11.20 -21.72
C VAL A 160 9.61 -9.78 -21.89
N LEU A 161 9.49 -8.95 -20.85
CA LEU A 161 9.79 -7.51 -20.92
C LEU A 161 10.99 -7.10 -20.08
N ASN A 162 11.72 -8.05 -19.48
CA ASN A 162 12.79 -7.78 -18.50
C ASN A 162 12.32 -6.83 -17.39
N PHE A 163 11.03 -6.93 -17.04
CA PHE A 163 10.41 -6.06 -16.05
C PHE A 163 11.04 -6.32 -14.67
N ASN A 164 11.49 -5.27 -14.00
CA ASN A 164 11.99 -5.38 -12.65
C ASN A 164 10.81 -5.43 -11.66
N SER A 165 10.55 -6.57 -11.04
CA SER A 165 9.49 -6.67 -10.01
C SER A 165 9.81 -5.91 -8.73
N THR A 166 11.07 -5.49 -8.55
CA THR A 166 11.52 -4.66 -7.43
C THR A 166 11.63 -3.21 -7.88
N GLN A 167 10.64 -2.40 -7.50
CA GLN A 167 10.56 -1.00 -7.87
C GLN A 167 11.00 -0.11 -6.71
N LEU A 168 11.81 0.90 -7.01
CA LEU A 168 12.15 1.95 -6.07
C LEU A 168 11.02 2.96 -6.06
N LEU A 169 10.49 3.24 -4.87
CA LEU A 169 9.56 4.32 -4.68
C LEU A 169 10.34 5.64 -4.68
N PRO A 170 9.90 6.64 -5.45
CA PRO A 170 10.59 7.91 -5.52
C PRO A 170 10.52 8.64 -4.17
N ASP A 171 11.33 9.68 -4.04
CA ASP A 171 11.16 10.64 -2.94
C ASP A 171 9.75 11.27 -3.01
N PRO A 172 9.14 11.57 -1.86
CA PRO A 172 7.81 12.17 -1.85
C PRO A 172 7.86 13.54 -2.56
N PRO A 173 6.94 13.82 -3.50
CA PRO A 173 6.93 15.10 -4.18
C PRO A 173 6.70 16.22 -3.16
N GLY A 174 7.50 17.28 -3.23
CA GLY A 174 7.40 18.43 -2.34
C GLY A 174 7.18 19.73 -3.10
N ILE A 175 6.42 20.64 -2.49
CA ILE A 175 6.21 22.00 -2.99
C ILE A 175 6.48 22.94 -1.81
N PHE A 176 7.33 23.96 -2.00
CA PHE A 176 7.70 24.93 -0.97
C PHE A 176 8.28 24.33 0.32
N GLY A 177 9.01 23.21 0.23
CA GLY A 177 9.66 22.57 1.38
C GLY A 177 8.73 21.73 2.26
N ILE A 178 7.46 21.59 1.91
CA ILE A 178 6.52 20.64 2.51
C ILE A 178 6.40 19.46 1.55
N THR A 179 6.64 18.24 2.03
CA THR A 179 6.51 17.02 1.24
C THR A 179 5.09 16.48 1.29
N LEU A 180 4.73 15.69 0.27
CA LEU A 180 3.45 14.99 0.27
C LEU A 180 3.26 14.11 1.51
N LEU A 181 4.33 13.52 2.04
CA LEU A 181 4.28 12.72 3.26
C LEU A 181 4.01 13.55 4.52
N ASP A 182 4.46 14.81 4.57
CA ASP A 182 4.15 15.68 5.70
C ASP A 182 2.64 15.97 5.80
N ILE A 183 1.93 15.91 4.67
CA ILE A 183 0.49 16.15 4.57
C ILE A 183 -0.32 14.84 4.56
N LEU A 184 0.22 13.78 3.94
CA LEU A 184 -0.46 12.52 3.65
C LEU A 184 0.21 11.31 4.33
N SER A 185 0.91 11.52 5.45
CA SER A 185 1.22 10.40 6.35
C SER A 185 -0.07 9.92 7.05
N GLY A 186 -0.24 8.61 7.19
CA GLY A 186 -1.44 8.05 7.81
C GLY A 186 -1.95 6.79 7.11
N GLU A 187 -3.27 6.60 7.19
CA GLU A 187 -3.97 5.42 6.69
C GLU A 187 -4.79 5.74 5.45
N PHE A 188 -4.67 4.93 4.39
CA PHE A 188 -5.31 5.18 3.10
C PHE A 188 -5.88 3.91 2.45
N SER A 189 -6.96 4.05 1.70
CA SER A 189 -7.42 3.05 0.75
C SER A 189 -7.53 3.63 -0.65
N PHE A 190 -7.16 2.82 -1.64
CA PHE A 190 -7.04 3.20 -3.04
C PHE A 190 -7.96 2.34 -3.90
N SER A 191 -8.76 3.00 -4.71
CA SER A 191 -9.47 2.38 -5.84
C SER A 191 -8.97 3.03 -7.13
N MET A 192 -8.37 2.23 -8.00
CA MET A 192 -7.87 2.65 -9.29
C MET A 192 -8.78 2.11 -10.40
N PHE A 193 -9.21 2.98 -11.29
CA PHE A 193 -10.08 2.66 -12.42
C PHE A 193 -9.34 2.94 -13.71
N LEU A 194 -9.19 1.93 -14.57
CA LEU A 194 -8.62 2.13 -15.90
C LEU A 194 -9.75 2.40 -16.88
N GLU A 195 -9.74 3.58 -17.48
CA GLU A 195 -10.66 3.99 -18.54
C GLU A 195 -9.91 4.03 -19.87
N THR A 196 -10.58 3.57 -20.92
CA THR A 196 -10.13 3.74 -22.30
C THR A 196 -11.35 3.88 -23.19
N GLU A 197 -11.27 4.74 -24.19
CA GLU A 197 -12.35 5.00 -25.14
C GLU A 197 -13.68 5.35 -24.43
N GLY A 198 -13.58 6.09 -23.31
CA GLY A 198 -14.71 6.51 -22.48
C GLY A 198 -15.38 5.40 -21.68
N LYS A 199 -14.78 4.20 -21.59
CA LYS A 199 -15.30 3.05 -20.84
C LYS A 199 -14.31 2.61 -19.78
N THR A 200 -14.79 2.42 -18.54
CA THR A 200 -14.00 1.78 -17.50
C THR A 200 -13.88 0.28 -17.78
N ILE A 201 -12.65 -0.21 -17.90
CA ILE A 201 -12.37 -1.60 -18.28
C ILE A 201 -11.82 -2.43 -17.12
N LEU A 202 -11.27 -1.79 -16.09
CA LEU A 202 -10.65 -2.43 -14.92
C LEU A 202 -10.90 -1.58 -13.68
N GLU A 203 -11.07 -2.26 -12.56
CA GLU A 203 -10.93 -1.70 -11.23
C GLU A 203 -9.89 -2.51 -10.46
N LEU A 204 -9.05 -1.82 -9.69
CA LEU A 204 -8.09 -2.41 -8.76
C LEU A 204 -8.22 -1.72 -7.40
N GLN A 205 -8.46 -2.50 -6.36
CA GLN A 205 -8.53 -2.03 -4.98
C GLN A 205 -7.27 -2.42 -4.23
N ILE A 206 -6.69 -1.49 -3.47
CA ILE A 206 -5.51 -1.68 -2.62
C ILE A 206 -5.67 -0.86 -1.33
N PRO A 207 -5.44 -1.43 -0.14
CA PRO A 207 -5.22 -2.83 0.13
C PRO A 207 -6.55 -3.61 0.19
N THR A 208 -6.46 -4.94 0.09
CA THR A 208 -7.62 -5.85 0.19
C THR A 208 -7.49 -6.88 1.31
N ASN A 209 -6.30 -7.05 1.89
CA ASN A 209 -6.02 -7.85 3.07
C ASN A 209 -6.19 -7.06 4.39
N GLN A 210 -6.40 -5.75 4.32
CA GLN A 210 -6.61 -4.85 5.45
C GLN A 210 -7.53 -3.69 5.02
N LYS A 211 -8.06 -2.94 5.99
CA LYS A 211 -8.98 -1.82 5.70
C LYS A 211 -8.25 -0.63 5.06
N TYR A 212 -7.05 -0.32 5.55
CA TYR A 212 -6.21 0.78 5.09
C TYR A 212 -4.75 0.37 5.05
N LEU A 213 -4.01 0.98 4.12
CA LEU A 213 -2.57 0.87 3.98
C LEU A 213 -1.92 2.06 4.70
N GLN A 214 -0.90 1.80 5.48
CA GLN A 214 -0.14 2.87 6.13
C GLN A 214 0.85 3.47 5.14
N ILE A 215 0.99 4.79 5.18
CA ILE A 215 1.93 5.54 4.34
C ILE A 215 2.66 6.53 5.23
N GLY A 216 3.98 6.58 5.13
CA GLY A 216 4.83 7.53 5.86
C GLY A 216 4.90 7.31 7.37
N LEU A 217 4.33 6.22 7.89
CA LEU A 217 4.40 5.88 9.31
C LEU A 217 5.58 4.92 9.53
N ASP A 218 6.51 5.33 10.39
CA ASP A 218 7.69 4.55 10.74
C ASP A 218 7.98 4.64 12.25
N ASN A 219 7.76 3.54 12.97
CA ASN A 219 8.22 3.40 14.35
C ASN A 219 9.52 2.58 14.32
N THR A 220 10.66 3.25 14.40
CA THR A 220 12.02 2.66 14.41
C THR A 220 12.41 1.95 15.71
N TYR A 221 11.46 1.50 16.54
CA TYR A 221 11.83 0.87 17.82
C TYR A 221 12.26 -0.58 17.59
N SER A 222 13.57 -0.76 17.39
CA SER A 222 14.29 -2.03 17.50
C SER A 222 14.89 -2.15 18.91
N GLU A 223 14.23 -2.90 19.80
CA GLU A 223 14.92 -3.52 20.94
C GLU A 223 14.66 -5.03 20.87
N GLU A 224 15.66 -5.77 20.41
CA GLU A 224 15.63 -7.23 20.34
C GLU A 224 15.52 -7.82 21.77
N CYS A 225 14.49 -8.62 22.01
CA CYS A 225 14.40 -9.43 23.23
C CYS A 225 15.27 -10.69 23.08
N HIS A 226 16.16 -10.93 24.05
CA HIS A 226 16.92 -12.17 24.21
C HIS A 226 16.07 -13.26 24.88
#